data_AF-A0AAP0HZL0-F1
#
_entry.id   AF-A0AAP0HZL0-F1
#
_cell.length_a   1.000
_cell.length_b   1.000
_cell.length_c   1.000
_cell.angle_alpha   90.00
_cell.angle_beta   90.00
_cell.angle_gamma   90.00
#
_symmetry.space_group_name_H-M   'P 1'
#
loop_
_entity.id
_entity.type
_entity.pdbx_description
1 polymer ?
#
loop_
_entity_poly.entity_id
_entity_poly.type
_entity_poly.pdbx_seq_one_letter_code
_entity_poly.pdbx_strand_id
1 'polypeptide(L)'
;MTKFGDPTFQRHVTAASIWGLLALHLADDELLPFNYVSYANELQACTKDFKDDISRKGINLTPLYKSIQDLEKAACKINSQIKELKEITGWASKWRKKDPIEVRELNDRLMMAERAFTDRDGLLGRPWYKHLVYAPSQYNDYGSRCFPGIDDAINEAKRLNTTELWRRVQHEVWRVSRAITQASLVLSGELK
;
A
#
# COMPACT_ATOMS: atom_id res chain seq x y z
N MET A 1 -21.73 27.63 6.78
CA MET A 1 -20.56 27.82 5.90
C MET A 1 -20.26 29.28 5.59
N THR A 2 -21.19 30.09 5.07
CA THR A 2 -20.95 31.46 4.59
C THR A 2 -20.59 32.52 5.64
N LYS A 3 -20.84 32.28 6.94
CA LYS A 3 -20.50 33.24 8.01
C LYS A 3 -19.22 32.90 8.78
N PHE A 4 -18.90 31.61 8.97
CA PHE A 4 -17.82 31.17 9.86
C PHE A 4 -16.90 30.09 9.26
N GLY A 5 -17.32 29.35 8.23
CA GLY A 5 -16.55 28.22 7.70
C GLY A 5 -15.71 28.60 6.47
N ASP A 6 -16.37 29.19 5.48
CA ASP A 6 -15.76 29.67 4.24
C ASP A 6 -16.61 30.80 3.62
N PRO A 7 -16.47 32.04 4.12
CA PRO A 7 -17.31 33.15 3.68
C PRO A 7 -17.16 33.54 2.20
N THR A 8 -15.98 33.35 1.62
CA THR A 8 -15.68 33.66 0.22
C THR A 8 -15.78 32.43 -0.69
N PHE A 9 -16.11 31.26 -0.14
CA PHE A 9 -16.11 29.96 -0.83
C PHE A 9 -14.78 29.54 -1.46
N GLN A 10 -13.70 30.27 -1.20
CA GLN A 10 -12.40 30.00 -1.82
C GLN A 10 -11.88 28.62 -1.42
N ARG A 11 -12.13 28.15 -0.19
CA ARG A 11 -11.71 26.81 0.25
C ARG A 11 -12.50 25.72 -0.46
N HIS A 12 -13.82 25.91 -0.66
CA HIS A 12 -14.64 24.97 -1.42
C HIS A 12 -14.21 24.92 -2.89
N VAL A 13 -13.92 26.08 -3.50
CA VAL A 13 -13.38 26.13 -4.86
C VAL A 13 -12.03 25.43 -4.94
N THR A 14 -11.10 25.68 -4.01
CA THR A 14 -9.81 24.99 -3.98
C THR A 14 -9.97 23.47 -3.80
N ALA A 15 -10.84 23.03 -2.89
CA ALA A 15 -11.11 21.60 -2.70
C ALA A 15 -11.68 20.97 -3.99
N ALA A 16 -12.64 21.63 -4.64
CA ALA A 16 -13.20 21.18 -5.90
C ALA A 16 -12.13 21.11 -7.01
N SER A 17 -11.24 22.10 -7.08
CA SER A 17 -10.12 22.09 -8.04
C SER A 17 -9.16 20.93 -7.80
N ILE A 18 -8.82 20.60 -6.54
CA ILE A 18 -7.94 19.46 -6.22
C ILE A 18 -8.59 18.14 -6.65
N TRP A 19 -9.87 17.93 -6.30
CA TRP A 19 -10.59 16.71 -6.69
C TRP A 19 -10.79 16.62 -8.20
N GLY A 20 -11.05 17.74 -8.87
CA GLY A 20 -11.19 17.81 -10.33
C GLY A 20 -9.89 17.45 -11.04
N LEU A 21 -8.76 18.00 -10.61
CA LEU A 21 -7.44 17.68 -11.17
C LEU A 21 -7.06 16.21 -10.92
N LEU A 22 -7.32 15.69 -9.71
CA LEU A 22 -7.06 14.29 -9.41
C LEU A 22 -7.87 13.36 -10.31
N ALA A 23 -9.16 13.65 -10.51
CA ALA A 23 -10.02 12.86 -11.39
C ALA A 23 -9.54 12.90 -12.84
N LEU A 24 -9.12 14.07 -13.33
CA LEU A 24 -8.56 14.23 -14.69
C LEU A 24 -7.28 13.40 -14.85
N HIS A 25 -6.34 13.50 -13.90
CA HIS A 25 -5.10 12.71 -13.96
C HIS A 25 -5.37 11.21 -13.93
N LEU A 26 -6.30 10.74 -13.09
CA LEU A 26 -6.63 9.31 -13.03
C LEU A 26 -7.39 8.79 -14.25
N ALA A 27 -8.12 9.65 -14.97
CA ALA A 27 -8.92 9.29 -16.13
C ALA A 27 -8.15 9.39 -17.45
N ASP A 28 -7.33 10.43 -17.61
CA ASP A 28 -6.72 10.80 -18.90
C ASP A 28 -5.22 10.52 -19.00
N ASP A 29 -4.47 10.39 -17.88
CA ASP A 29 -3.03 10.14 -17.97
C ASP A 29 -2.77 8.75 -18.60
N GLU A 30 -1.90 8.70 -19.62
CA GLU A 30 -1.54 7.47 -20.35
C GLU A 30 -0.98 6.38 -19.40
N LEU A 31 -0.25 6.80 -18.36
CA LEU A 31 0.31 5.93 -17.32
C LEU A 31 -0.22 6.38 -15.96
N LEU A 32 -0.75 5.44 -15.18
CA LEU A 32 -1.36 5.74 -13.87
C LEU A 32 -0.33 6.42 -12.93
N PRO A 33 -0.69 7.54 -12.27
CA PRO A 33 0.23 8.31 -11.43
C PRO A 33 0.42 7.71 -10.03
N PHE A 34 0.63 6.39 -9.94
CA PHE A 34 0.85 5.68 -8.67
C PHE A 34 2.33 5.55 -8.34
N ASN A 35 2.69 5.74 -7.06
CA ASN A 35 4.05 5.65 -6.58
C ASN A 35 4.19 4.60 -5.46
N TYR A 36 4.56 3.39 -5.85
CA TYR A 36 4.78 2.28 -4.91
C TYR A 36 6.12 2.37 -4.17
N VAL A 37 7.06 3.24 -4.59
CA VAL A 37 8.30 3.49 -3.82
C VAL A 37 7.96 4.21 -2.52
N SER A 38 7.10 5.24 -2.60
CA SER A 38 6.56 5.90 -1.41
C SER A 38 5.79 4.92 -0.52
N TYR A 39 4.99 4.03 -1.12
CA TYR A 39 4.26 3.01 -0.37
C TYR A 39 5.21 2.07 0.40
N ALA A 40 6.29 1.59 -0.24
CA ALA A 40 7.28 0.76 0.43
C ALA A 40 7.94 1.49 1.62
N ASN A 41 8.25 2.78 1.47
CA ASN A 41 8.80 3.60 2.56
C ASN A 41 7.82 3.74 3.74
N GLU A 42 6.53 3.95 3.46
CA GLU A 42 5.48 3.98 4.48
C GLU A 42 5.40 2.63 5.20
N LEU A 43 5.40 1.50 4.48
CA LEU A 43 5.42 0.17 5.10
C LEU A 43 6.65 -0.02 6.01
N GLN A 44 7.83 0.46 5.59
CA GLN A 44 9.02 0.43 6.45
C GLN A 44 8.84 1.28 7.71
N ALA A 45 8.27 2.47 7.60
CA ALA A 45 7.96 3.33 8.75
C ALA A 45 7.00 2.63 9.72
N CYS A 46 5.90 2.10 9.20
CA CYS A 46 4.90 1.33 9.94
C CYS A 46 5.52 0.15 10.73
N THR A 47 6.52 -0.55 10.16
CA THR A 47 7.18 -1.66 10.88
C THR A 47 8.04 -1.23 12.06
N LYS A 48 8.47 0.04 12.12
CA LYS A 48 9.25 0.57 13.24
C LYS A 48 8.38 0.77 14.47
N ASP A 49 7.11 1.13 14.28
CA ASP A 49 6.18 1.48 15.37
C ASP A 49 5.96 0.34 16.38
N PHE A 50 5.93 -0.91 15.92
CA PHE A 50 5.73 -2.08 16.78
C PHE A 50 7.01 -2.90 17.00
N LYS A 51 8.15 -2.50 16.43
CA LYS A 51 9.42 -3.25 16.53
C LYS A 51 9.85 -3.44 18.00
N ASP A 52 9.71 -2.39 18.80
CA ASP A 52 10.12 -2.40 20.20
C ASP A 52 9.24 -3.33 21.06
N ASP A 53 7.96 -3.41 20.72
CA ASP A 53 6.99 -4.29 21.38
C ASP A 53 7.27 -5.77 21.09
N ILE A 54 7.69 -6.07 19.86
CA ILE A 54 7.88 -7.44 19.37
C ILE A 54 9.28 -7.99 19.73
N SER A 55 10.32 -7.16 19.73
CA SER A 55 11.72 -7.61 19.91
C SER A 55 11.98 -8.33 21.23
N ARG A 56 11.19 -8.05 22.27
CA ARG A 56 11.33 -8.67 23.60
C ARG A 56 10.70 -10.07 23.71
N LYS A 57 10.00 -10.54 22.68
CA LYS A 57 9.14 -11.74 22.73
C LYS A 57 9.53 -12.84 21.74
N GLY A 58 10.63 -12.67 21.01
CA GLY A 58 11.20 -13.73 20.16
C GLY A 58 10.44 -13.98 18.85
N ILE A 59 9.62 -13.03 18.39
CA ILE A 59 8.92 -13.10 17.11
C ILE A 59 9.87 -12.71 15.99
N ASN A 60 9.81 -13.47 14.89
CA ASN A 60 10.63 -13.24 13.72
C ASN A 60 9.96 -12.27 12.74
N LEU A 61 10.52 -11.06 12.63
CA LEU A 61 10.10 -10.03 11.66
C LEU A 61 10.90 -10.06 10.35
N THR A 62 11.89 -10.94 10.22
CA THR A 62 12.72 -11.06 9.01
C THR A 62 11.89 -11.29 7.75
N PRO A 63 10.84 -12.14 7.74
CA PRO A 63 9.99 -12.32 6.56
C PRO A 63 9.33 -11.02 6.10
N LEU A 64 8.89 -10.19 7.05
CA LEU A 64 8.21 -8.93 6.79
C LEU A 64 9.18 -7.92 6.16
N TYR A 65 10.34 -7.72 6.78
CA TYR A 65 11.37 -6.83 6.24
C TYR A 65 11.81 -7.26 4.84
N LYS A 66 12.00 -8.57 4.62
CA LYS A 66 12.35 -9.11 3.31
C LYS A 66 11.25 -8.82 2.28
N SER A 67 9.98 -9.07 2.62
CA SER A 67 8.87 -8.80 1.70
C SER A 67 8.77 -7.32 1.30
N ILE A 68 9.03 -6.41 2.23
CA ILE A 68 9.01 -4.97 1.97
C ILE A 68 10.19 -4.56 1.08
N GLN A 69 11.38 -5.12 1.30
CA GLN A 69 12.54 -4.88 0.42
C GLN A 69 12.30 -5.40 -0.99
N ASP A 70 11.63 -6.54 -1.14
CA ASP A 70 11.29 -7.10 -2.44
C ASP A 70 10.26 -6.19 -3.15
N LEU A 71 9.25 -5.70 -2.42
CA LEU A 71 8.30 -4.70 -2.94
C LEU A 71 9.01 -3.41 -3.39
N GLU A 72 9.95 -2.90 -2.59
CA GLU A 72 10.73 -1.71 -2.93
C GLU A 72 11.52 -1.90 -4.23
N LYS A 73 12.17 -3.06 -4.41
CA LYS A 73 12.87 -3.40 -5.66
C LYS A 73 11.92 -3.47 -6.84
N ALA A 74 10.76 -4.11 -6.68
CA ALA A 74 9.73 -4.18 -7.71
C ALA A 74 9.19 -2.79 -8.09
N ALA A 75 8.98 -1.92 -7.08
CA ALA A 75 8.55 -0.54 -7.27
C ALA A 75 9.62 0.31 -7.99
N CYS A 76 10.90 0.16 -7.65
CA CYS A 76 11.99 0.82 -8.37
C CYS A 76 12.06 0.35 -9.83
N LYS A 77 11.90 -0.96 -10.08
CA LYS A 77 11.87 -1.52 -11.45
C LYS A 77 10.74 -0.91 -12.28
N ILE A 78 9.50 -0.90 -11.76
CA ILE A 78 8.37 -0.36 -12.53
C ILE A 78 8.48 1.16 -12.74
N ASN A 79 9.02 1.89 -11.76
CA ASN A 79 9.23 3.34 -11.90
C ASN A 79 10.28 3.67 -12.97
N SER A 80 11.35 2.86 -13.09
CA SER A 80 12.30 2.96 -14.19
C SER A 80 11.64 2.66 -15.55
N GLN A 81 10.79 1.63 -15.64
CA GLN A 81 10.03 1.32 -16.86
C GLN A 81 9.10 2.48 -17.26
N ILE A 82 8.39 3.07 -16.29
CA ILE A 82 7.54 4.26 -16.50
C ILE A 82 8.37 5.43 -17.03
N LYS A 83 9.56 5.66 -16.45
CA LYS A 83 10.45 6.75 -16.87
C LYS A 83 10.94 6.55 -18.30
N GLU A 84 11.39 5.33 -18.64
CA GLU A 84 11.79 4.97 -20.00
C GLU A 84 10.66 5.20 -21.00
N LEU A 85 9.43 4.77 -20.69
CA LEU A 85 8.27 5.00 -21.55
C LEU A 85 7.94 6.50 -21.70
N LYS A 86 8.01 7.29 -20.63
CA LYS A 86 7.79 8.75 -20.69
C LYS A 86 8.84 9.46 -21.55
N GLU A 87 10.08 8.98 -21.54
CA GLU A 87 11.18 9.51 -22.36
C GLU A 87 11.04 9.17 -23.85
N ILE A 88 10.17 8.20 -24.22
CA ILE A 88 9.74 7.98 -25.62
C ILE A 88 8.74 9.09 -26.01
N THR A 89 9.24 10.32 -26.08
CA THR A 89 8.52 11.50 -26.58
C THR A 89 9.43 12.28 -27.54
N GLY A 90 8.84 13.00 -28.50
CA GLY A 90 9.60 13.77 -29.49
C GLY A 90 10.34 12.88 -30.52
N TRP A 91 11.63 13.16 -30.77
CA TRP A 91 12.40 12.51 -31.86
C TRP A 91 12.58 10.99 -31.69
N ALA A 92 12.60 10.50 -30.44
CA ALA A 92 12.76 9.08 -30.11
C ALA A 92 11.56 8.22 -30.59
N SER A 93 10.37 8.82 -30.64
CA SER A 93 9.15 8.17 -31.16
C SER A 93 9.22 7.81 -32.65
N LYS A 94 10.20 8.35 -33.38
CA LYS A 94 10.48 8.04 -34.79
C LYS A 94 11.06 6.64 -34.97
N TRP A 95 11.73 6.10 -33.95
CA TRP A 95 12.44 4.82 -34.00
C TRP A 95 11.81 3.74 -33.12
N ARG A 96 11.12 4.12 -32.03
CA ARG A 96 10.34 3.22 -31.18
C ARG A 96 8.99 3.85 -30.89
N LYS A 97 7.90 3.21 -31.33
CA LYS A 97 6.54 3.60 -30.94
C LYS A 97 6.22 2.97 -29.58
N LYS A 98 5.51 3.71 -28.72
CA LYS A 98 4.92 3.13 -27.52
C LYS A 98 3.87 2.10 -27.95
N ASP A 99 4.02 0.87 -27.48
CA ASP A 99 3.01 -0.18 -27.72
C ASP A 99 1.86 0.03 -26.72
N PRO A 100 0.62 0.23 -27.18
CA PRO A 100 -0.54 0.34 -26.29
C PRO A 100 -0.70 -0.87 -25.36
N ILE A 101 -0.25 -2.07 -25.78
CA ILE A 101 -0.32 -3.29 -24.96
C ILE A 101 0.69 -3.22 -23.81
N GLU A 102 1.91 -2.74 -24.06
CA GLU A 102 2.95 -2.56 -23.02
C GLU A 102 2.50 -1.54 -21.96
N VAL A 103 1.92 -0.42 -22.40
CA VAL A 103 1.33 0.60 -21.51
C VAL A 103 0.18 0.01 -20.70
N ARG A 104 -0.70 -0.77 -21.34
CA ARG A 104 -1.85 -1.37 -20.68
C ARG A 104 -1.41 -2.40 -19.62
N GLU A 105 -0.46 -3.25 -19.94
CA GLU A 105 0.08 -4.25 -19.01
C GLU A 105 0.67 -3.57 -17.76
N LEU A 106 1.43 -2.49 -17.95
CA LEU A 106 2.01 -1.74 -16.84
C LEU A 106 0.93 -1.11 -15.95
N ASN A 107 -0.10 -0.51 -16.55
CA ASN A 107 -1.23 0.05 -15.81
C ASN A 107 -2.02 -1.02 -15.06
N ASP A 108 -2.24 -2.19 -15.67
CA ASP A 108 -2.92 -3.29 -15.00
C ASP A 108 -2.10 -3.80 -13.80
N ARG A 109 -0.76 -3.88 -13.90
CA ARG A 109 0.13 -4.20 -12.77
C ARG A 109 0.03 -3.15 -11.65
N LEU A 110 0.08 -1.86 -11.98
CA LEU A 110 -0.08 -0.77 -11.02
C LEU A 110 -1.44 -0.80 -10.32
N MET A 111 -2.52 -1.11 -11.04
CA MET A 111 -3.86 -1.21 -10.48
C MET A 111 -4.03 -2.45 -9.59
N MET A 112 -3.50 -3.60 -10.01
CA MET A 112 -3.67 -4.87 -9.29
C MET A 112 -2.79 -4.98 -8.05
N ALA A 113 -1.70 -4.23 -7.96
CA ALA A 113 -0.81 -4.25 -6.81
C ALA A 113 -1.52 -3.88 -5.50
N GLU A 114 -2.38 -2.84 -5.49
CA GLU A 114 -3.16 -2.50 -4.29
C GLU A 114 -4.15 -3.62 -3.91
N ARG A 115 -4.74 -4.28 -4.90
CA ARG A 115 -5.66 -5.41 -4.66
C ARG A 115 -4.96 -6.62 -4.04
N ALA A 116 -3.66 -6.79 -4.28
CA ALA A 116 -2.89 -7.88 -3.70
C ALA A 116 -2.72 -7.75 -2.16
N PHE A 117 -2.93 -6.57 -1.59
CA PHE A 117 -2.96 -6.37 -0.13
C PHE A 117 -4.29 -6.81 0.51
N THR A 118 -5.26 -7.28 -0.28
CA THR A 118 -6.55 -7.75 0.23
C THR A 118 -6.56 -9.26 0.47
N ASP A 119 -7.12 -9.66 1.60
CA ASP A 119 -7.30 -11.05 1.98
C ASP A 119 -8.80 -11.40 1.98
N ARG A 120 -9.14 -12.61 1.53
CA ARG A 120 -10.54 -13.05 1.40
C ARG A 120 -11.22 -13.21 2.75
N ASP A 121 -10.48 -13.66 3.76
CA ASP A 121 -11.01 -13.91 5.10
C ASP A 121 -11.12 -12.62 5.92
N GLY A 122 -10.40 -11.57 5.50
CA GLY A 122 -10.36 -10.28 6.17
C GLY A 122 -9.72 -10.33 7.57
N LEU A 123 -9.91 -9.29 8.37
CA LEU A 123 -9.37 -9.23 9.72
C LEU A 123 -10.16 -10.12 10.69
N LEU A 124 -9.48 -10.61 11.72
CA LEU A 124 -10.09 -11.47 12.74
C LEU A 124 -11.28 -10.75 13.41
N GLY A 125 -12.43 -11.41 13.43
CA GLY A 125 -13.68 -10.83 13.96
C GLY A 125 -14.28 -9.72 13.11
N ARG A 126 -13.66 -9.34 11.99
CA ARG A 126 -14.09 -8.24 11.12
C ARG A 126 -13.90 -8.61 9.62
N PRO A 127 -14.71 -9.54 9.09
CA PRO A 127 -14.52 -10.10 7.74
C PRO A 127 -14.73 -9.10 6.59
N TRP A 128 -15.37 -7.96 6.88
CA TRP A 128 -15.53 -6.88 5.90
C TRP A 128 -14.25 -6.07 5.66
N TYR A 129 -13.34 -6.01 6.63
CA TYR A 129 -12.04 -5.34 6.46
C TYR A 129 -11.05 -6.32 5.83
N LYS A 130 -10.91 -6.25 4.51
CA LYS A 130 -10.06 -7.15 3.73
C LYS A 130 -8.63 -6.68 3.57
N HIS A 131 -8.39 -5.38 3.73
CA HIS A 131 -7.10 -4.78 3.49
C HIS A 131 -6.16 -5.03 4.69
N LEU A 132 -5.03 -5.70 4.45
CA LEU A 132 -4.12 -6.11 5.52
C LEU A 132 -3.16 -5.01 6.00
N VAL A 133 -2.86 -4.02 5.14
CA VAL A 133 -2.04 -2.84 5.52
C VAL A 133 -2.86 -1.80 6.28
N TYR A 134 -4.03 -1.41 5.76
CA TYR A 134 -4.85 -0.33 6.32
C TYR A 134 -6.24 -0.83 6.70
N ALA A 135 -6.63 -0.62 7.96
CA ALA A 135 -8.02 -0.67 8.39
C ALA A 135 -8.17 0.15 9.67
N PRO A 136 -9.40 0.48 10.09
CA PRO A 136 -9.65 1.09 11.39
C PRO A 136 -9.05 0.25 12.52
N SER A 137 -8.42 0.89 13.50
CA SER A 137 -7.97 0.17 14.71
C SER A 137 -9.19 -0.36 15.47
N GLN A 138 -9.09 -1.55 16.06
CA GLN A 138 -10.18 -2.08 16.89
C GLN A 138 -10.45 -1.20 18.14
N TYR A 139 -9.43 -0.47 18.60
CA TYR A 139 -9.46 0.28 19.85
C TYR A 139 -9.55 1.80 19.64
N ASN A 140 -9.50 2.28 18.39
CA ASN A 140 -9.63 3.69 18.04
C ASN A 140 -10.13 3.87 16.59
N ASP A 141 -11.43 4.16 16.42
CA ASP A 141 -12.04 4.32 15.10
C ASP A 141 -11.51 5.54 14.31
N TYR A 142 -10.90 6.52 14.99
CA TYR A 142 -10.31 7.70 14.35
C TYR A 142 -8.80 7.53 14.09
N GLY A 143 -8.13 6.66 14.85
CA GLY A 143 -6.72 6.37 14.72
C GLY A 143 -6.48 5.21 13.77
N SER A 144 -5.91 5.48 12.60
CA SER A 144 -5.38 4.42 11.74
C SER A 144 -4.00 3.99 12.24
N ARG A 145 -3.83 2.71 12.52
CA ARG A 145 -2.51 2.10 12.62
C ARG A 145 -2.29 1.19 11.42
N CYS A 146 -1.06 1.18 10.93
CA CYS A 146 -0.67 0.23 9.89
C CYS A 146 -0.69 -1.20 10.45
N PHE A 147 -1.00 -2.16 9.59
CA PHE A 147 -1.08 -3.58 9.94
C PHE A 147 -2.01 -3.85 11.13
N PRO A 148 -3.30 -3.50 11.00
CA PRO A 148 -4.29 -3.60 12.09
C PRO A 148 -4.37 -5.00 12.70
N GLY A 149 -4.22 -6.07 11.90
CA GLY A 149 -4.20 -7.44 12.42
C GLY A 149 -3.02 -7.72 13.36
N ILE A 150 -1.85 -7.14 13.08
CA ILE A 150 -0.67 -7.26 13.95
C ILE A 150 -0.86 -6.41 15.21
N ASP A 151 -1.33 -5.16 15.06
CA ASP A 151 -1.56 -4.25 16.19
C ASP A 151 -2.61 -4.82 17.18
N ASP A 152 -3.74 -5.31 16.66
CA ASP A 152 -4.80 -5.93 17.47
C ASP A 152 -4.28 -7.15 18.24
N ALA A 153 -3.52 -8.02 17.56
CA ALA A 153 -2.93 -9.21 18.17
C ALA A 153 -1.90 -8.87 19.25
N ILE A 154 -1.08 -7.81 19.04
CA ILE A 154 -0.13 -7.32 20.05
C ILE A 154 -0.86 -6.78 21.27
N ASN A 155 -1.90 -5.97 21.05
CA ASN A 155 -2.70 -5.40 22.14
C ASN A 155 -3.35 -6.50 22.99
N GLU A 156 -3.91 -7.54 22.35
CA GLU A 156 -4.46 -8.70 23.05
C GLU A 156 -3.37 -9.48 23.81
N ALA A 157 -2.22 -9.72 23.17
CA ALA A 157 -1.10 -10.44 23.76
C ALA A 157 -0.49 -9.71 24.96
N LYS A 158 -0.41 -8.36 24.93
CA LYS A 158 0.05 -7.54 26.06
C LYS A 158 -0.91 -7.63 27.26
N ARG A 159 -2.22 -7.71 27.01
CA ARG A 159 -3.23 -7.77 28.07
C ARG A 159 -3.21 -9.11 28.83
N LEU A 160 -3.02 -10.22 28.12
CA LEU A 160 -3.16 -11.58 28.68
C LEU A 160 -1.82 -12.33 28.84
N ASN A 161 -0.72 -11.81 28.30
CA ASN A 161 0.65 -12.34 28.40
C ASN A 161 0.82 -13.85 28.16
N THR A 162 -0.02 -14.44 27.30
CA THR A 162 -0.02 -15.88 27.01
C THR A 162 0.79 -16.21 25.76
N THR A 163 1.58 -17.29 25.79
CA THR A 163 2.41 -17.74 24.65
C THR A 163 1.61 -17.97 23.36
N GLU A 164 0.37 -18.46 23.48
CA GLU A 164 -0.51 -18.72 22.35
C GLU A 164 -0.90 -17.44 21.59
N LEU A 165 -1.09 -16.32 22.31
CA LEU A 165 -1.39 -15.04 21.68
C LEU A 165 -0.19 -14.48 20.91
N TRP A 166 1.02 -14.69 21.43
CA TRP A 166 2.24 -14.33 20.70
C TRP A 166 2.45 -15.19 19.44
N ARG A 167 1.98 -16.44 19.42
CA ARG A 167 1.93 -17.25 18.18
C ARG A 167 0.96 -16.66 17.16
N ARG A 168 -0.17 -16.09 17.59
CA ARG A 168 -1.09 -15.38 16.69
C ARG A 168 -0.45 -14.13 16.09
N VAL A 169 0.29 -13.35 16.88
CA VAL A 169 1.06 -12.21 16.34
C VAL A 169 2.01 -12.67 15.24
N GLN A 170 2.76 -13.76 15.48
CA GLN A 170 3.63 -14.33 14.46
C GLN A 170 2.84 -14.76 13.21
N HIS A 171 1.67 -15.39 13.38
CA HIS A 171 0.80 -15.76 12.26
C HIS A 171 0.38 -14.55 11.41
N GLU A 172 -0.05 -13.45 12.03
CA GLU A 172 -0.43 -12.23 11.30
C GLU A 172 0.78 -11.60 10.59
N VAL A 173 1.98 -11.65 11.18
CA VAL A 173 3.22 -11.23 10.51
C VAL A 173 3.44 -12.03 9.22
N TRP A 174 3.28 -13.36 9.27
CA TRP A 174 3.41 -14.21 8.06
C TRP A 174 2.35 -13.87 7.02
N ARG A 175 1.11 -13.64 7.45
CA ARG A 175 -0.03 -13.34 6.58
C ARG A 175 0.19 -12.01 5.83
N VAL A 176 0.60 -10.96 6.54
CA VAL A 176 0.98 -9.67 5.96
C VAL A 176 2.19 -9.80 5.04
N SER A 177 3.24 -10.51 5.47
CA SER A 177 4.45 -10.71 4.65
C SER A 177 4.10 -11.38 3.32
N ARG A 178 3.23 -12.39 3.34
CA ARG A 178 2.74 -13.07 2.14
C ARG A 178 2.01 -12.11 1.20
N ALA A 179 1.14 -11.26 1.72
CA ALA A 179 0.40 -10.29 0.91
C ALA A 179 1.33 -9.24 0.29
N ILE A 180 2.34 -8.77 1.02
CA ILE A 180 3.36 -7.85 0.48
C ILE A 180 4.20 -8.53 -0.60
N THR A 181 4.61 -9.78 -0.39
CA THR A 181 5.29 -10.57 -1.42
C THR A 181 4.42 -10.75 -2.66
N GLN A 182 3.12 -11.02 -2.49
CA GLN A 182 2.19 -11.11 -3.62
C GLN A 182 2.08 -9.78 -4.38
N ALA A 183 1.97 -8.65 -3.67
CA ALA A 183 1.96 -7.32 -4.29
C ALA A 183 3.27 -7.04 -5.05
N SER A 184 4.42 -7.44 -4.48
CA SER A 184 5.72 -7.35 -5.14
C SER A 184 5.77 -8.16 -6.44
N LEU A 185 5.24 -9.38 -6.45
CA LEU A 185 5.21 -10.24 -7.65
C LEU A 185 4.25 -9.72 -8.72
N VAL A 186 3.12 -9.13 -8.32
CA VAL A 186 2.21 -8.44 -9.25
C VAL A 186 2.91 -7.23 -9.87
N LEU A 187 3.59 -6.43 -9.06
CA LEU A 187 4.37 -5.29 -9.56
C LEU A 187 5.53 -5.70 -10.46
N SER A 188 6.17 -6.85 -10.24
CA SER A 188 7.27 -7.33 -11.10
C SER A 188 6.79 -7.94 -12.42
N GLY A 189 5.50 -8.29 -12.53
CA GLY A 189 4.90 -8.96 -13.69
C GLY A 189 5.10 -10.48 -13.69
N GLU A 190 5.48 -11.06 -12.55
CA GLU A 190 5.83 -12.49 -12.42
C GLU A 190 4.65 -13.35 -11.99
N LEU A 191 3.57 -12.73 -11.53
CA LEU A 191 2.34 -13.42 -11.14
C LEU A 191 1.51 -13.70 -12.40
N LYS A 192 1.67 -14.90 -12.97
CA LYS A 192 0.83 -15.46 -14.04
C LYS A 192 -0.39 -16.19 -13.48
#